data_AF-A0A180GK03-F1
#
_entry.id   AF-A0A180GK03-F1
#
_cell.length_a   1.000
_cell.length_b   1.000
_cell.length_c   1.000
_cell.angle_alpha   90.00
_cell.angle_beta   90.00
_cell.angle_gamma   90.00
#
_symmetry.space_group_name_H-M   'P 1'
#
loop_
_entity.id
_entity.type
_entity.pdbx_description
1 polymer ?
#
loop_
_entity_poly.entity_id
_entity_poly.type
_entity_poly.pdbx_seq_one_letter_code
_entity_poly.pdbx_strand_id
1 'polypeptide(L)'
;MPGNLGFNNTSLRQIPAHLFARTYNSIIMIDSGRHLSEACGGKIYETFAGSQADTVIKFPNPWRKIANGRVMRDFPISLYLDDTSGNVSKQFNKHISFYFTLAGLLPQISNQEYHCHFLATSNLASACEMLENIVEELNFMGPEGFMAYDHGLSSPVLVRSLVFCFLANSSMHAKIMNTPIPGNCLNPCQMCTLLVRMKKFKKTRTFIQNFLQSDRDGRKRAVQGRDWETTRVHTHELFNIAQTVSLNQSIIKSKEYGVKDAITSKLLAKAKDDPSIQKKISDWANNENSSKRLYNPILELEGQLCNGSITCFI
;
A
#
# COMPACT_ATOMS: atom_id res chain seq x y z
N MET A 1 -12.88 20.33 16.19
CA MET A 1 -11.56 20.84 15.72
C MET A 1 -11.71 21.22 14.25
N PRO A 2 -11.02 22.25 13.75
CA PRO A 2 -11.12 22.62 12.33
C PRO A 2 -10.54 21.51 11.47
N GLY A 3 -11.29 21.09 10.45
CA GLY A 3 -10.89 20.06 9.51
C GLY A 3 -10.05 20.60 8.35
N ASN A 4 -9.33 19.68 7.70
CA ASN A 4 -8.53 19.95 6.50
C ASN A 4 -7.45 21.05 6.67
N LEU A 5 -6.88 21.16 7.88
CA LEU A 5 -5.73 22.02 8.10
C LEU A 5 -4.49 21.37 7.50
N GLY A 6 -3.93 21.96 6.43
CA GLY A 6 -2.63 21.54 5.90
C GLY A 6 -1.51 21.75 6.91
N PHE A 7 -0.45 20.94 6.86
CA PHE A 7 0.69 21.02 7.79
C PHE A 7 1.35 22.40 7.88
N ASN A 8 1.28 23.19 6.81
CA ASN A 8 1.86 24.54 6.74
C ASN A 8 0.83 25.65 7.08
N ASN A 9 -0.34 25.29 7.62
CA ASN A 9 -1.37 26.27 7.95
C ASN A 9 -0.92 27.13 9.14
N THR A 10 -1.04 28.45 9.01
CA THR A 10 -0.64 29.44 10.03
C THR A 10 -1.40 29.31 11.35
N SER A 11 -2.56 28.65 11.35
CA SER A 11 -3.35 28.35 12.54
C SER A 11 -2.74 27.23 13.40
N LEU A 12 -1.86 26.42 12.83
CA LEU A 12 -1.18 25.35 13.56
C LEU A 12 -0.05 25.92 14.41
N ARG A 13 0.05 25.44 15.66
CA ARG A 13 1.11 25.81 16.59
C ARG A 13 1.92 24.58 16.95
N GLN A 14 3.25 24.70 16.89
CA GLN A 14 4.14 23.67 17.40
C GLN A 14 4.32 23.87 18.90
N ILE A 15 3.97 22.85 19.68
CA ILE A 15 4.11 22.86 21.13
C ILE A 15 5.00 21.67 21.51
N PRO A 16 6.15 21.89 22.18
CA PRO A 16 6.98 20.80 22.67
C PRO A 16 6.22 19.86 23.60
N ALA A 17 6.33 18.56 23.37
CA ALA A 17 5.59 17.54 24.12
C ALA A 17 5.87 17.58 25.63
N HIS A 18 7.08 17.97 26.04
CA HIS A 18 7.47 18.05 27.46
C HIS A 18 6.74 19.16 28.24
N LEU A 19 6.08 20.11 27.57
CA LEU A 19 5.26 21.14 28.23
C LEU A 19 3.93 20.58 28.74
N PHE A 20 3.51 19.40 28.29
CA PHE A 20 2.30 18.75 28.76
C PHE A 20 2.60 17.95 30.03
N ALA A 21 2.18 18.48 31.18
CA ALA A 21 2.37 17.84 32.49
C ALA A 21 1.39 16.69 32.78
N ARG A 22 0.33 16.56 31.97
CA ARG A 22 -0.84 15.73 32.25
C ARG A 22 -1.22 14.90 31.03
N THR A 23 -1.61 13.65 31.27
CA THR A 23 -2.22 12.80 30.24
C THR A 23 -3.71 13.15 30.10
N TYR A 24 -4.31 12.83 28.96
CA TYR A 24 -5.72 13.14 28.70
C TYR A 24 -6.68 12.59 29.77
N ASN A 25 -6.36 11.45 30.40
CA ASN A 25 -7.14 10.86 31.49
C ASN A 25 -7.24 11.77 32.73
N SER A 26 -6.26 12.64 32.94
CA SER A 26 -6.20 13.57 34.08
C SER A 26 -6.76 14.96 33.77
N ILE A 27 -7.27 15.17 32.56
CA ILE A 27 -7.91 16.43 32.16
C ILE A 27 -9.35 16.41 32.67
N ILE A 28 -9.68 17.35 33.54
CA ILE A 28 -11.01 17.57 34.11
C ILE A 28 -11.53 18.90 33.56
N MET A 29 -12.76 18.88 33.05
CA MET A 29 -13.43 20.07 32.54
C MET A 29 -13.85 20.96 33.71
N ILE A 30 -13.43 22.23 33.70
CA ILE A 30 -13.64 23.17 34.81
C ILE A 30 -15.14 23.45 35.06
N ASP A 31 -15.94 23.43 34.01
CA ASP A 31 -17.38 23.74 34.03
C ASP A 31 -18.25 22.60 34.60
N SER A 32 -17.93 21.36 34.25
CA SER A 32 -18.75 20.18 34.53
C SER A 32 -18.14 19.25 35.58
N GLY A 33 -16.87 19.43 35.93
CA GLY A 33 -16.13 18.55 36.82
C GLY A 33 -15.88 17.14 36.26
N ARG A 34 -16.27 16.88 35.01
CA ARG A 34 -16.14 15.57 34.35
C ARG A 34 -14.77 15.40 33.71
N HIS A 35 -14.32 14.15 33.58
CA HIS A 35 -13.14 13.84 32.77
C HIS A 35 -13.40 14.17 31.30
N LEU A 36 -12.36 14.65 30.59
CA LEU A 36 -12.44 15.00 29.18
C LEU A 36 -13.04 13.87 28.32
N SER A 37 -12.63 12.62 28.55
CA SER A 37 -13.15 11.45 27.82
C SER A 37 -14.65 11.26 27.97
N GLU A 38 -15.18 11.56 29.14
CA GLU A 38 -16.60 11.44 29.44
C GLU A 38 -17.39 12.62 28.85
N ALA A 39 -16.86 13.84 29.00
CA ALA A 39 -17.46 15.05 28.44
C ALA A 39 -17.57 14.97 26.91
N CYS A 40 -16.57 14.38 26.26
CA CYS A 40 -16.56 14.13 24.82
C CYS A 40 -17.40 12.92 24.37
N GLY A 41 -17.98 12.13 25.28
CA GLY A 41 -18.75 10.92 24.92
C GLY A 41 -17.95 9.92 24.07
N GLY A 42 -16.63 9.89 24.25
CA GLY A 42 -15.72 9.05 23.47
C GLY A 42 -15.45 9.50 22.03
N LYS A 43 -15.82 10.74 21.67
CA LYS A 43 -15.72 11.26 20.30
C LYS A 43 -15.23 12.70 20.28
N ILE A 44 -14.37 13.02 19.32
CA ILE A 44 -14.04 14.39 18.95
C ILE A 44 -14.54 14.61 17.53
N TYR A 45 -15.08 15.79 17.25
CA TYR A 45 -15.59 16.13 15.93
C TYR A 45 -14.58 17.01 15.20
N GLU A 46 -14.28 16.65 13.97
CA GLU A 46 -13.56 17.47 13.02
C GLU A 46 -14.59 18.14 12.09
N THR A 47 -14.60 19.47 12.11
CA THR A 47 -15.62 20.31 11.49
C THR A 47 -15.02 21.02 10.28
N PHE A 48 -15.68 20.90 9.13
CA PHE A 48 -15.21 21.46 7.87
C PHE A 48 -15.95 22.77 7.56
N ALA A 49 -15.29 23.70 6.88
CA ALA A 49 -15.95 24.93 6.44
C ALA A 49 -16.98 24.62 5.32
N GLY A 50 -18.19 25.18 5.43
CA GLY A 50 -19.28 24.98 4.45
C GLY A 50 -20.25 23.86 4.85
N SER A 51 -20.94 23.28 3.87
CA SER A 51 -21.97 22.23 4.05
C SER A 51 -21.42 20.80 4.17
N GLN A 52 -20.12 20.65 4.41
CA GLN A 52 -19.48 19.34 4.48
C GLN A 52 -19.69 18.73 5.87
N ALA A 53 -20.06 17.44 5.91
CA ALA A 53 -20.37 16.76 7.17
C ALA A 53 -19.13 16.62 8.06
N ASP A 54 -19.35 16.76 9.38
CA ASP A 54 -18.32 16.56 10.39
C ASP A 54 -17.79 15.12 10.37
N THR A 55 -16.48 14.98 10.58
CA THR A 55 -15.82 13.68 10.73
C THR A 55 -15.66 13.34 12.21
N VAL A 56 -16.05 12.12 12.58
CA VAL A 56 -15.96 11.64 13.96
C VAL A 56 -14.61 10.97 14.19
N ILE A 57 -13.83 11.55 15.11
CA ILE A 57 -12.56 10.99 15.61
C ILE A 57 -12.84 10.24 16.91
N LYS A 58 -12.48 8.94 16.95
CA LYS A 58 -12.59 8.14 18.19
C LYS A 58 -11.65 8.69 19.25
N PHE A 59 -12.18 8.94 20.45
CA PHE A 59 -11.42 9.44 21.58
C PHE A 59 -11.67 8.59 22.84
N PRO A 60 -10.63 8.19 23.58
CA PRO A 60 -9.22 8.32 23.26
C PRO A 60 -8.82 7.53 22.00
N ASN A 61 -7.66 7.85 21.43
CA ASN A 61 -7.11 7.11 20.31
C ASN A 61 -7.07 5.60 20.67
N PRO A 62 -7.65 4.69 19.86
CA PRO A 62 -7.66 3.25 20.14
C PRO A 62 -6.28 2.65 20.47
N TRP A 63 -5.21 3.17 19.88
CA TRP A 63 -3.84 2.71 20.17
C TRP A 63 -3.40 2.97 21.61
N ARG A 64 -4.01 3.93 22.33
CA ARG A 64 -3.77 4.11 23.76
C ARG A 64 -4.16 2.88 24.55
N LYS A 65 -5.27 2.22 24.17
CA LYS A 65 -5.73 0.99 24.79
C LYS A 65 -4.79 -0.18 24.47
N ILE A 66 -4.35 -0.29 23.21
CA ILE A 66 -3.44 -1.35 22.75
C ILE A 66 -2.06 -1.21 23.43
N ALA A 67 -1.52 0.01 23.49
CA ALA A 67 -0.25 0.29 24.16
C ALA A 67 -0.29 0.03 25.67
N ASN A 68 -1.45 0.19 26.30
CA ASN A 68 -1.66 0.00 27.74
C ASN A 68 -0.58 0.71 28.59
N GLY A 69 -0.37 2.01 28.32
CA GLY A 69 0.61 2.84 29.02
C GLY A 69 2.07 2.68 28.56
N ARG A 70 2.37 1.74 27.65
CA ARG A 70 3.71 1.56 27.10
C ARG A 70 4.05 2.62 26.05
N VAL A 71 5.35 2.87 25.88
CA VAL A 71 5.84 3.70 24.78
C VAL A 71 5.55 2.98 23.47
N MET A 72 4.98 3.71 22.52
CA MET A 72 4.78 3.25 21.16
C MET A 72 5.97 3.66 20.29
N ARG A 73 6.41 2.76 19.42
CA ARG A 73 7.47 3.00 18.45
C ARG A 73 6.95 2.60 17.07
N ASP A 74 6.74 3.59 16.21
CA ASP A 74 6.39 3.36 14.81
C ASP A 74 7.68 3.27 13.98
N PHE A 75 7.84 2.17 13.24
CA PHE A 75 8.98 1.88 12.37
C PHE A 75 8.48 1.70 10.94
N PRO A 76 8.29 2.79 10.19
CA PRO A 76 7.97 2.69 8.78
C PRO A 76 9.13 2.02 8.02
N ILE A 77 8.82 1.17 7.05
CA ILE A 77 9.82 0.44 6.25
C ILE A 77 9.74 0.79 4.77
N SER A 78 10.89 0.81 4.10
CA SER A 78 10.98 0.75 2.66
C SER A 78 11.18 -0.71 2.26
N LEU A 79 10.16 -1.34 1.68
CA LEU A 79 10.20 -2.74 1.28
C LEU A 79 10.78 -2.88 -0.13
N TYR A 80 11.78 -3.72 -0.30
CA TYR A 80 12.45 -3.95 -1.56
C TYR A 80 12.17 -5.35 -2.09
N LEU A 81 12.13 -5.44 -3.42
CA LEU A 81 12.09 -6.69 -4.15
C LEU A 81 13.12 -6.65 -5.27
N ASP A 82 14.08 -7.57 -5.22
CA ASP A 82 15.09 -7.71 -6.25
C ASP A 82 15.25 -9.15 -6.75
N ASP A 83 15.76 -9.25 -7.98
CA ASP A 83 16.15 -10.48 -8.65
C ASP A 83 17.67 -10.61 -8.65
N THR A 84 18.14 -11.49 -7.78
CA THR A 84 19.56 -11.76 -7.55
C THR A 84 19.97 -13.06 -8.24
N SER A 85 21.15 -13.09 -8.85
CA SER A 85 21.74 -14.32 -9.39
C SER A 85 22.57 -15.01 -8.33
N GLY A 86 22.30 -16.29 -8.06
CA GLY A 86 23.21 -17.12 -7.26
C GLY A 86 24.41 -17.55 -8.09
N ASN A 87 25.56 -16.86 -7.96
CA ASN A 87 26.94 -17.12 -8.46
C ASN A 87 27.14 -17.64 -9.92
N VAL A 88 26.06 -17.84 -10.68
CA VAL A 88 25.94 -18.28 -12.06
C VAL A 88 24.90 -17.34 -12.66
N SER A 89 25.08 -16.90 -13.90
CA SER A 89 24.31 -15.79 -14.51
C SER A 89 22.79 -15.78 -14.19
N LYS A 90 22.20 -14.58 -14.09
CA LYS A 90 20.78 -14.33 -13.74
C LYS A 90 19.76 -15.17 -14.53
N GLN A 91 20.15 -15.67 -15.70
CA GLN A 91 19.28 -16.48 -16.54
C GLN A 91 19.05 -17.90 -15.98
N PHE A 92 19.98 -18.46 -15.20
CA PHE A 92 19.93 -19.87 -14.79
C PHE A 92 19.68 -20.10 -13.29
N ASN A 93 20.08 -19.16 -12.42
CA ASN A 93 19.84 -19.24 -10.97
C ASN A 93 19.21 -17.96 -10.44
N LYS A 94 17.93 -17.76 -10.77
CA LYS A 94 17.15 -16.61 -10.34
C LYS A 94 16.65 -16.81 -8.91
N HIS A 95 17.05 -15.91 -8.02
CA HIS A 95 16.55 -15.81 -6.65
C HIS A 95 15.78 -14.51 -6.48
N ILE A 96 14.52 -14.62 -6.09
CA ILE A 96 13.68 -13.49 -5.73
C ILE A 96 13.90 -13.23 -4.25
N SER A 97 14.36 -12.04 -3.91
CA SER A 97 14.69 -11.67 -2.53
C SER A 97 13.89 -10.44 -2.10
N PHE A 98 13.28 -10.54 -0.93
CA PHE A 98 12.72 -9.42 -0.20
C PHE A 98 13.67 -8.99 0.92
N TYR A 99 13.82 -7.68 1.06
CA TYR A 99 14.56 -7.05 2.15
C TYR A 99 13.93 -5.68 2.42
N PHE A 100 14.24 -5.07 3.56
CA PHE A 100 13.73 -3.75 3.88
C PHE A 100 14.80 -2.89 4.55
N THR A 101 14.60 -1.57 4.47
CA THR A 101 15.35 -0.59 5.27
C THR A 101 14.37 0.21 6.11
N LEU A 102 14.82 0.78 7.23
CA LEU A 102 13.99 1.70 8.00
C LEU A 102 13.78 3.00 7.19
N ALA A 103 12.52 3.38 7.02
CA ALA A 103 12.17 4.62 6.34
C ALA A 103 12.52 5.83 7.23
N GLY A 104 12.96 6.91 6.60
CA GLY A 104 13.37 8.15 7.29
C GLY A 104 14.85 8.19 7.68
N LEU A 105 15.62 7.12 7.45
CA LEU A 105 17.07 7.20 7.50
C LEU A 105 17.59 8.06 6.35
N LEU A 106 18.63 8.85 6.63
CA LEU A 106 19.35 9.60 5.59
C LEU A 106 19.92 8.61 4.57
N PRO A 107 19.98 8.93 3.26
CA PRO A 107 20.49 8.02 2.24
C PRO A 107 21.89 7.47 2.54
N GLN A 108 22.77 8.30 3.12
CA GLN A 108 24.13 7.91 3.52
C GLN A 108 24.16 6.81 4.60
N ILE A 109 23.12 6.74 5.43
CA ILE A 109 22.97 5.74 6.49
C ILE A 109 22.21 4.54 5.93
N SER A 110 21.07 4.77 5.26
CA SER A 110 20.23 3.72 4.68
C SER A 110 20.95 2.82 3.68
N ASN A 111 21.98 3.34 2.99
CA ASN A 111 22.77 2.58 2.01
C ASN A 111 23.87 1.71 2.64
N GLN A 112 24.07 1.76 3.96
CA GLN A 112 25.02 0.88 4.62
C GLN A 112 24.40 -0.52 4.78
N GLU A 113 25.20 -1.56 4.58
CA GLU A 113 24.75 -2.96 4.65
C GLU A 113 24.04 -3.29 5.97
N TYR A 114 24.48 -2.69 7.07
CA TYR A 114 23.89 -2.84 8.40
C TYR A 114 22.40 -2.46 8.46
N HIS A 115 21.96 -1.51 7.62
CA HIS A 115 20.59 -1.02 7.58
C HIS A 115 19.71 -1.75 6.55
N CYS A 116 20.28 -2.72 5.84
CA CYS A 116 19.56 -3.59 4.92
C CYS A 116 19.17 -4.89 5.64
N HIS A 117 17.90 -5.04 5.95
CA HIS A 117 17.37 -6.19 6.68
C HIS A 117 16.76 -7.19 5.72
N PHE A 118 17.37 -8.37 5.63
CA PHE A 118 16.86 -9.48 4.83
C PHE A 118 15.53 -10.01 5.40
N LEU A 119 14.58 -10.30 4.52
CA LEU A 119 13.28 -10.87 4.90
C LEU A 119 13.14 -12.31 4.42
N ALA A 120 13.21 -12.54 3.10
CA ALA A 120 13.04 -13.86 2.52
C ALA A 120 13.67 -13.96 1.13
N THR A 121 14.05 -15.17 0.72
CA THR A 121 14.47 -15.46 -0.65
C THR A 121 13.87 -16.77 -1.14
N SER A 122 13.55 -16.86 -2.42
CA SER A 122 13.15 -18.11 -3.05
C SER A 122 13.59 -18.18 -4.51
N ASN A 123 14.00 -19.38 -4.91
CA ASN A 123 14.15 -19.77 -6.32
C ASN A 123 12.97 -20.61 -6.84
N LEU A 124 12.01 -20.95 -5.97
CA LEU A 124 10.83 -21.76 -6.31
C LEU A 124 9.56 -20.91 -6.34
N ALA A 125 9.35 -20.12 -5.28
CA ALA A 125 8.20 -19.24 -5.17
C ALA A 125 8.41 -17.95 -5.96
N SER A 126 7.36 -17.51 -6.65
CA SER A 126 7.30 -16.20 -7.28
C SER A 126 7.15 -15.09 -6.24
N ALA A 127 7.46 -13.86 -6.64
CA ALA A 127 7.36 -12.71 -5.74
C ALA A 127 5.95 -12.54 -5.14
N CYS A 128 4.89 -12.74 -5.93
CA CYS A 128 3.50 -12.65 -5.45
C CYS A 128 3.14 -13.81 -4.51
N GLU A 129 3.69 -15.01 -4.70
CA GLU A 129 3.47 -16.15 -3.79
C GLU A 129 4.17 -15.91 -2.44
N MET A 130 5.39 -15.37 -2.44
CA MET A 130 6.09 -14.98 -1.20
C MET A 130 5.36 -13.84 -0.47
N LEU A 131 4.67 -12.98 -1.21
CA LEU A 131 3.99 -11.81 -0.67
C LEU A 131 2.77 -12.17 0.20
N GLU A 132 2.20 -13.37 0.05
CA GLU A 132 1.04 -13.86 0.84
C GLU A 132 1.31 -13.71 2.34
N ASN A 133 2.40 -14.31 2.84
CA ASN A 133 2.77 -14.22 4.26
C ASN A 133 3.27 -12.83 4.66
N ILE A 134 4.00 -12.15 3.77
CA ILE A 134 4.56 -10.82 4.05
C ILE A 134 3.43 -9.81 4.29
N VAL A 135 2.39 -9.82 3.45
CA VAL A 135 1.23 -8.92 3.61
C VAL A 135 0.44 -9.25 4.87
N GLU A 136 0.25 -10.54 5.19
CA GLU A 136 -0.41 -10.96 6.43
C GLU A 136 0.33 -10.42 7.67
N GLU A 137 1.64 -10.60 7.75
CA GLU A 137 2.44 -10.08 8.86
C GLU A 137 2.43 -8.55 8.93
N LEU A 138 2.50 -7.85 7.79
CA LEU A 138 2.44 -6.38 7.76
C LEU A 138 1.07 -5.85 8.21
N ASN A 139 -0.01 -6.50 7.78
CA ASN A 139 -1.36 -6.17 8.21
C ASN A 139 -1.62 -6.48 9.68
N PHE A 140 -0.85 -7.39 10.28
CA PHE A 140 -0.85 -7.59 11.73
C PHE A 140 -0.06 -6.49 12.45
N MET A 141 1.18 -6.21 12.01
CA MET A 141 2.09 -5.26 12.64
C MET A 141 1.65 -3.79 12.53
N GLY A 142 0.84 -3.43 11.53
CA GLY A 142 0.37 -2.07 11.32
C GLY A 142 -0.68 -1.59 12.35
N PRO A 143 -1.86 -2.21 12.41
CA PRO A 143 -2.95 -1.81 13.29
C PRO A 143 -2.77 -2.27 14.74
N GLU A 144 -2.34 -3.51 14.97
CA GLU A 144 -2.20 -4.11 16.30
C GLU A 144 -0.81 -3.86 16.88
N GLY A 145 0.23 -3.99 16.05
CA GLY A 145 1.61 -3.96 16.49
C GLY A 145 2.01 -5.20 17.28
N PHE A 146 3.23 -5.20 17.80
CA PHE A 146 3.78 -6.30 18.57
C PHE A 146 4.66 -5.80 19.71
N MET A 147 4.84 -6.63 20.72
CA MET A 147 5.68 -6.30 21.87
C MET A 147 7.16 -6.51 21.55
N ALA A 148 7.98 -5.52 21.88
CA ALA A 148 9.43 -5.64 21.84
C ALA A 148 10.05 -5.03 23.11
N TYR A 149 11.34 -5.26 23.32
CA TYR A 149 12.09 -4.65 24.41
C TYR A 149 13.02 -3.56 23.86
N ASP A 150 12.86 -2.33 24.34
CA ASP A 150 13.74 -1.22 23.99
C ASP A 150 14.88 -1.15 25.01
N HIS A 151 16.09 -1.50 24.58
CA HIS A 151 17.28 -1.46 25.43
C HIS A 151 17.55 -0.05 25.99
N GLY A 152 17.38 0.99 25.17
CA GLY A 152 17.66 2.37 25.57
C GLY A 152 16.70 2.89 26.63
N LEU A 153 15.46 2.40 26.62
CA LEU A 153 14.46 2.69 27.65
C LEU A 153 14.41 1.64 28.77
N SER A 154 15.15 0.54 28.64
CA SER A 154 15.13 -0.62 29.54
C SER A 154 13.71 -1.08 29.90
N SER A 155 12.79 -1.06 28.92
CA SER A 155 11.38 -1.37 29.15
C SER A 155 10.69 -1.98 27.91
N PRO A 156 9.59 -2.74 28.11
CA PRO A 156 8.76 -3.21 27.01
C PRO A 156 8.07 -2.05 26.29
N VAL A 157 8.13 -2.06 24.96
CA VAL A 157 7.50 -1.08 24.07
C VAL A 157 6.55 -1.79 23.11
N LEU A 158 5.53 -1.06 22.66
CA LEU A 158 4.67 -1.51 21.57
C LEU A 158 5.26 -1.00 20.25
N VAL A 159 5.64 -1.94 19.38
CA VAL A 159 6.23 -1.66 18.07
C VAL A 159 5.17 -1.81 17.00
N ARG A 160 5.16 -0.89 16.04
CA ARG A 160 4.28 -0.94 14.86
C ARG A 160 5.10 -0.72 13.61
N SER A 161 4.74 -1.40 12.54
CA SER A 161 5.41 -1.28 11.25
C SER A 161 4.39 -1.04 10.15
N LEU A 162 4.76 -0.21 9.17
CA LEU A 162 3.97 0.05 7.99
C LEU A 162 4.89 0.17 6.77
N VAL A 163 4.43 -0.27 5.61
CA VAL A 163 5.18 -0.08 4.37
C VAL A 163 5.04 1.36 3.93
N PHE A 164 6.12 2.14 4.05
CA PHE A 164 6.16 3.52 3.60
C PHE A 164 6.26 3.60 2.08
N CYS A 165 7.14 2.79 1.49
CA CYS A 165 7.25 2.66 0.04
C CYS A 165 7.69 1.25 -0.36
N PHE A 166 7.31 0.86 -1.58
CA PHE A 166 7.72 -0.38 -2.20
C PHE A 166 8.67 -0.10 -3.37
N LEU A 167 9.86 -0.69 -3.33
CA LEU A 167 10.93 -0.39 -4.26
C LEU A 167 11.32 -1.65 -5.03
N ALA A 168 11.24 -1.56 -6.35
CA ALA A 168 11.62 -2.65 -7.23
C ALA A 168 11.98 -2.09 -8.61
N ASN A 169 12.71 -2.87 -9.42
CA ASN A 169 12.87 -2.54 -10.83
C ASN A 169 11.51 -2.50 -11.53
N SER A 170 11.40 -1.79 -12.66
CA SER A 170 10.10 -1.54 -13.32
C SER A 170 9.31 -2.81 -13.65
N SER A 171 10.00 -3.91 -13.93
CA SER A 171 9.36 -5.20 -14.26
C SER A 171 8.76 -5.89 -13.03
N MET A 172 9.44 -5.82 -11.88
CA MET A 172 8.95 -6.37 -10.62
C MET A 172 7.88 -5.46 -10.03
N HIS A 173 8.07 -4.14 -10.09
CA HIS A 173 7.04 -3.18 -9.71
C HIS A 173 5.75 -3.39 -10.53
N ALA A 174 5.86 -3.69 -11.83
CA ALA A 174 4.70 -4.01 -12.65
C ALA A 174 3.92 -5.22 -12.12
N LYS A 175 4.62 -6.30 -11.81
CA LYS A 175 4.03 -7.55 -11.31
C LYS A 175 3.35 -7.34 -9.96
N ILE A 176 4.04 -6.69 -9.03
CA ILE A 176 3.51 -6.47 -7.68
C ILE A 176 2.34 -5.51 -7.74
N MET A 177 2.42 -4.39 -8.45
CA MET A 177 1.37 -3.36 -8.44
C MET A 177 0.19 -3.64 -9.40
N ASN A 178 0.02 -4.88 -9.87
CA ASN A 178 -1.01 -5.25 -10.84
C ASN A 178 -1.04 -4.34 -12.09
N THR A 179 0.11 -3.87 -12.55
CA THR A 179 0.22 -3.05 -13.77
C THR A 179 0.93 -3.81 -14.89
N PRO A 180 0.63 -3.50 -16.16
CA PRO A 180 1.32 -4.15 -17.26
C PRO A 180 2.75 -3.62 -17.39
N ILE A 181 3.67 -4.45 -17.89
CA ILE A 181 5.08 -4.08 -18.08
C ILE A 181 5.18 -2.85 -19.01
N PRO A 182 5.77 -1.71 -18.55
CA PRO A 182 5.73 -0.43 -19.26
C PRO A 182 6.16 -0.47 -20.74
N GLY A 183 7.22 -1.21 -21.04
CA GLY A 183 7.78 -1.30 -22.39
C GLY A 183 6.80 -1.92 -23.40
N ASN A 184 5.96 -2.87 -22.98
CA ASN A 184 5.19 -3.73 -23.88
C ASN A 184 3.66 -3.57 -23.79
N CYS A 185 3.16 -2.50 -23.18
CA CYS A 185 1.72 -2.28 -22.97
C CYS A 185 1.16 -1.04 -23.69
N LEU A 186 -0.15 -0.78 -23.57
CA LEU A 186 -0.78 0.47 -24.03
C LEU A 186 -0.84 1.55 -22.94
N ASN A 187 -0.67 1.15 -21.68
CA ASN A 187 -0.66 2.01 -20.49
C ASN A 187 0.72 1.96 -19.82
N PRO A 188 1.74 2.65 -20.35
CA PRO A 188 3.13 2.51 -19.89
C PRO A 188 3.38 3.15 -18.52
N CYS A 189 2.56 4.11 -18.11
CA CYS A 189 2.71 4.73 -16.81
C CYS A 189 2.10 3.83 -15.72
N GLN A 190 2.88 3.60 -14.67
CA GLN A 190 2.44 2.87 -13.48
C GLN A 190 1.77 3.78 -12.45
N MET A 191 1.80 5.10 -12.66
CA MET A 191 1.23 6.10 -11.74
C MET A 191 -0.07 6.72 -12.25
N CYS A 192 -0.28 6.77 -13.56
CA CYS A 192 -1.47 7.37 -14.17
C CYS A 192 -2.16 6.45 -15.15
N THR A 193 -3.38 6.83 -15.55
CA THR A 193 -4.26 6.06 -16.43
C THR A 193 -4.03 6.36 -17.92
N LEU A 194 -2.89 6.96 -18.30
CA LEU A 194 -2.62 7.29 -19.70
C LEU A 194 -2.57 6.06 -20.60
N LEU A 195 -3.49 6.05 -21.55
CA LEU A 195 -3.66 5.02 -22.56
C LEU A 195 -3.32 5.54 -23.96
N VAL A 196 -2.68 4.68 -24.77
CA VAL A 196 -2.58 4.87 -26.22
C VAL A 196 -3.32 3.78 -26.98
N ARG A 197 -3.90 4.12 -28.13
CA ARG A 197 -4.55 3.11 -29.01
C ARG A 197 -3.56 2.09 -29.58
N MET A 198 -2.32 2.53 -29.85
CA MET A 198 -1.25 1.71 -30.41
C MET A 198 0.09 2.11 -29.81
N LYS A 199 1.00 1.15 -29.65
CA LYS A 199 2.33 1.37 -29.06
C LYS A 199 3.14 2.47 -29.77
N LYS A 200 3.00 2.59 -31.09
CA LYS A 200 3.67 3.63 -31.89
C LYS A 200 3.31 5.07 -31.48
N PHE A 201 2.21 5.28 -30.76
CA PHE A 201 1.80 6.62 -30.32
C PHE A 201 2.47 7.08 -29.02
N LYS A 202 3.17 6.18 -28.29
CA LYS A 202 3.95 6.56 -27.10
C LYS A 202 5.07 7.58 -27.38
N LYS A 203 5.55 7.66 -28.62
CA LYS A 203 6.58 8.62 -29.05
C LYS A 203 6.00 9.95 -29.57
N THR A 204 4.69 10.12 -29.57
CA THR A 204 4.08 11.38 -30.05
C THR A 204 4.30 12.49 -29.05
N ARG A 205 4.45 13.73 -29.54
CA ARG A 205 4.56 14.93 -28.70
C ARG A 205 3.40 15.02 -27.70
N THR A 206 2.18 14.78 -28.15
CA THR A 206 0.97 14.79 -27.31
C THR A 206 1.08 13.80 -26.15
N PHE A 207 1.53 12.57 -26.42
CA PHE A 207 1.69 11.57 -25.36
C PHE A 207 2.76 12.00 -24.35
N ILE A 208 3.93 12.44 -24.83
CA ILE A 208 5.05 12.86 -23.97
C ILE A 208 4.63 14.05 -23.09
N GLN A 209 3.93 15.04 -23.66
CA GLN A 209 3.39 16.19 -22.93
C GLN A 209 2.43 15.74 -21.82
N ASN A 210 1.45 14.88 -22.14
CA ASN A 210 0.55 14.34 -21.14
C ASN A 210 1.32 13.53 -20.07
N PHE A 211 2.30 12.72 -20.46
CA PHE A 211 3.11 11.91 -19.55
C PHE A 211 3.91 12.78 -18.57
N LEU A 212 4.46 13.89 -19.05
CA LEU A 212 5.15 14.90 -18.23
C LEU A 212 4.18 15.86 -17.52
N GLN A 213 2.87 15.60 -17.57
CA GLN A 213 1.82 16.44 -16.97
C GLN A 213 1.95 17.92 -17.38
N SER A 214 2.23 18.14 -18.67
CA SER A 214 2.48 19.46 -19.24
C SER A 214 1.61 19.66 -20.49
N ASP A 215 1.11 20.87 -20.70
CA ASP A 215 0.37 21.22 -21.92
C ASP A 215 1.31 21.62 -23.08
N ARG A 216 0.74 22.19 -24.14
CA ARG A 216 1.53 22.62 -25.32
C ARG A 216 2.48 23.79 -25.03
N ASP A 217 2.13 24.60 -24.03
CA ASP A 217 2.82 25.82 -23.63
C ASP A 217 3.74 25.58 -22.42
N GLY A 218 3.84 24.33 -21.94
CA GLY A 218 4.65 23.96 -20.78
C GLY A 218 3.97 24.23 -19.44
N ARG A 219 2.67 24.57 -19.41
CA ARG A 219 1.94 24.73 -18.16
C ARG A 219 1.58 23.36 -17.59
N LYS A 220 1.57 23.26 -16.26
CA LYS A 220 1.19 22.03 -15.55
C LYS A 220 -0.25 21.65 -15.89
N ARG A 221 -0.43 20.43 -16.39
CA ARG A 221 -1.73 19.82 -16.66
C ARG A 221 -1.77 18.45 -16.02
N ALA A 222 -2.58 18.34 -14.96
CA ALA A 222 -2.73 17.09 -14.25
C ALA A 222 -3.31 16.01 -15.16
N VAL A 223 -2.80 14.80 -15.00
CA VAL A 223 -3.34 13.59 -15.57
C VAL A 223 -3.91 12.77 -14.43
N GLN A 224 -5.02 12.10 -14.67
CA GLN A 224 -5.64 11.25 -13.66
C GLN A 224 -4.67 10.16 -13.20
N GLY A 225 -4.36 10.21 -11.90
CA GLY A 225 -3.59 9.17 -11.23
C GLY A 225 -4.36 7.85 -11.23
N ARG A 226 -3.63 6.74 -11.11
CA ARG A 226 -4.25 5.47 -10.77
C ARG A 226 -4.72 5.54 -9.34
N ASP A 227 -5.88 4.94 -9.12
CA ASP A 227 -6.47 4.76 -7.81
C ASP A 227 -6.38 3.29 -7.42
N TRP A 228 -6.04 3.03 -6.15
CA TRP A 228 -5.81 1.68 -5.67
C TRP A 228 -7.10 0.88 -5.60
N GLU A 229 -8.18 1.50 -5.12
CA GLU A 229 -9.50 0.88 -5.04
C GLU A 229 -10.00 0.46 -6.42
N THR A 230 -9.87 1.36 -7.39
CA THR A 230 -10.19 1.09 -8.80
C THR A 230 -9.37 -0.08 -9.36
N THR A 231 -8.08 -0.17 -9.01
CA THR A 231 -7.21 -1.27 -9.43
C THR A 231 -7.66 -2.61 -8.84
N ARG A 232 -8.08 -2.61 -7.57
CA ARG A 232 -8.64 -3.79 -6.89
C ARG A 232 -9.94 -4.24 -7.55
N VAL A 233 -10.90 -3.33 -7.72
CA VAL A 233 -12.20 -3.61 -8.38
C VAL A 233 -12.00 -4.17 -9.79
N HIS A 234 -11.18 -3.52 -10.61
CA HIS A 234 -10.89 -4.00 -11.96
C HIS A 234 -10.18 -5.36 -11.94
N THR A 235 -9.34 -5.68 -10.95
CA THR A 235 -8.71 -7.00 -10.85
C THR A 235 -9.76 -8.10 -10.65
N HIS A 236 -10.71 -7.90 -9.74
CA HIS A 236 -11.82 -8.84 -9.51
C HIS A 236 -12.74 -8.96 -10.74
N GLU A 237 -13.07 -7.82 -11.38
CA GLU A 237 -13.89 -7.81 -12.58
C GLU A 237 -13.24 -8.62 -13.71
N LEU A 238 -11.93 -8.49 -13.92
CA LEU A 238 -11.19 -9.23 -14.94
C LEU A 238 -11.23 -10.74 -14.72
N PHE A 239 -11.17 -11.18 -13.47
CA PHE A 239 -11.34 -12.60 -13.13
C PHE A 239 -12.77 -13.07 -13.43
N ASN A 240 -13.78 -12.30 -13.01
CA ASN A 240 -15.18 -12.63 -13.26
C ASN A 240 -15.49 -12.72 -14.76
N ILE A 241 -14.99 -11.79 -15.58
CA ILE A 241 -15.14 -11.82 -17.04
C ILE A 241 -14.47 -13.07 -17.63
N ALA A 242 -13.30 -13.47 -17.12
CA ALA A 242 -12.61 -14.66 -17.60
C ALA A 242 -13.43 -15.94 -17.33
N GLN A 243 -14.09 -16.01 -16.17
CA GLN A 243 -14.88 -17.17 -15.75
C GLN A 243 -16.28 -17.22 -16.40
N THR A 244 -16.92 -16.07 -16.62
CA THR A 244 -18.33 -16.00 -17.07
C THR A 244 -18.48 -15.76 -18.58
N VAL A 245 -17.55 -15.04 -19.19
CA VAL A 245 -17.64 -14.64 -20.61
C VAL A 245 -16.58 -15.36 -21.43
N SER A 246 -15.31 -14.99 -21.25
CA SER A 246 -14.15 -15.69 -21.84
C SER A 246 -12.84 -15.04 -21.39
N LEU A 247 -11.77 -15.84 -21.43
CA LEU A 247 -10.41 -15.34 -21.22
C LEU A 247 -10.02 -14.24 -22.22
N ASN A 248 -10.48 -14.33 -23.47
CA ASN A 248 -10.17 -13.33 -24.50
C ASN A 248 -10.78 -11.95 -24.18
N GLN A 249 -12.02 -11.91 -23.70
CA GLN A 249 -12.66 -10.66 -23.29
C GLN A 249 -11.96 -10.06 -22.07
N SER A 250 -11.56 -10.89 -21.11
CA SER A 250 -10.76 -10.44 -19.96
C SER A 250 -9.42 -9.84 -20.40
N ILE A 251 -8.71 -10.45 -21.37
CA ILE A 251 -7.45 -9.89 -21.91
C ILE A 251 -7.66 -8.54 -22.62
N ILE A 252 -8.78 -8.37 -23.33
CA ILE A 252 -9.11 -7.10 -23.98
C ILE A 252 -9.35 -6.01 -22.91
N LYS A 253 -10.18 -6.30 -21.91
CA LYS A 253 -10.49 -5.39 -20.80
C LYS A 253 -9.26 -5.06 -19.96
N SER A 254 -8.37 -6.02 -19.72
CA SER A 254 -7.09 -5.81 -19.02
C SER A 254 -6.22 -4.75 -19.71
N LYS A 255 -6.21 -4.71 -21.05
CA LYS A 255 -5.48 -3.70 -21.82
C LYS A 255 -6.14 -2.32 -21.74
N GLU A 256 -7.46 -2.27 -21.66
CA GLU A 256 -8.24 -1.04 -21.49
C GLU A 256 -8.00 -0.44 -20.09
N TYR A 257 -8.21 -1.22 -19.04
CA TYR A 257 -8.00 -0.82 -17.65
C TYR A 257 -6.52 -0.59 -17.31
N GLY A 258 -5.62 -1.20 -18.07
CA GLY A 258 -4.20 -1.18 -17.76
C GLY A 258 -3.89 -1.87 -16.43
N VAL A 259 -4.61 -2.95 -16.14
CA VAL A 259 -4.49 -3.78 -14.94
C VAL A 259 -4.10 -5.19 -15.35
N LYS A 260 -3.11 -5.78 -14.69
CA LYS A 260 -2.64 -7.14 -14.97
C LYS A 260 -2.16 -7.82 -13.69
N ASP A 261 -2.96 -8.74 -13.18
CA ASP A 261 -2.62 -9.56 -12.02
C ASP A 261 -1.78 -10.79 -12.43
N ALA A 262 -0.62 -10.97 -11.80
CA ALA A 262 0.31 -12.06 -12.14
C ALA A 262 -0.20 -13.45 -11.67
N ILE A 263 -0.88 -13.52 -10.53
CA ILE A 263 -1.42 -14.76 -9.96
C ILE A 263 -2.61 -15.22 -10.79
N THR A 264 -3.61 -14.37 -10.96
CA THR A 264 -4.83 -14.65 -11.71
C THR A 264 -4.50 -15.03 -13.16
N SER A 265 -3.59 -14.28 -13.81
CA SER A 265 -3.17 -14.60 -15.18
C SER A 265 -2.52 -15.98 -15.29
N LYS A 266 -1.69 -16.37 -14.31
CA LYS A 266 -1.01 -17.68 -14.28
C LYS A 266 -2.00 -18.82 -14.02
N LEU A 267 -2.94 -18.62 -13.10
CA LEU A 267 -4.00 -19.59 -12.78
C LEU A 267 -4.92 -19.84 -13.97
N LEU A 268 -5.47 -18.78 -14.57
CA LEU A 268 -6.39 -18.88 -15.72
C LEU A 268 -5.70 -19.49 -16.94
N ALA A 269 -4.42 -19.16 -17.18
CA ALA A 269 -3.68 -19.76 -18.29
C ALA A 269 -3.50 -21.27 -18.11
N LYS A 270 -3.17 -21.73 -16.89
CA LYS A 270 -3.00 -23.17 -16.61
C LYS A 270 -4.32 -23.92 -16.58
N ALA A 271 -5.39 -23.31 -16.10
CA ALA A 271 -6.71 -23.94 -16.00
C ALA A 271 -7.30 -24.30 -17.37
N LYS A 272 -6.84 -23.62 -18.44
CA LYS A 272 -7.20 -23.95 -19.82
C LYS A 272 -6.76 -25.37 -20.21
N ASP A 273 -5.60 -25.80 -19.71
CA ASP A 273 -4.96 -27.06 -20.09
C ASP A 273 -5.14 -28.15 -19.02
N ASP A 274 -5.48 -27.79 -17.78
CA ASP A 274 -5.62 -28.70 -16.65
C ASP A 274 -6.96 -28.52 -15.89
N PRO A 275 -7.92 -29.45 -16.07
CA PRO A 275 -9.21 -29.42 -15.38
C PRO A 275 -9.10 -29.47 -13.83
N SER A 276 -8.02 -30.03 -13.28
CA SER A 276 -7.81 -30.07 -11.83
C SER A 276 -7.55 -28.67 -11.26
N ILE A 277 -6.91 -27.80 -12.03
CA ILE A 277 -6.68 -26.39 -11.68
C ILE A 277 -7.99 -25.62 -11.79
N GLN A 278 -8.81 -25.87 -12.81
CA GLN A 278 -10.13 -25.26 -12.91
C GLN A 278 -11.00 -25.60 -11.69
N LYS A 279 -10.97 -26.86 -11.24
CA LYS A 279 -11.66 -27.28 -10.01
C LYS A 279 -11.13 -26.53 -8.78
N LYS A 280 -9.81 -26.43 -8.59
CA LYS A 280 -9.21 -25.66 -7.48
C LYS A 280 -9.62 -24.19 -7.50
N ILE A 281 -9.67 -23.56 -8.68
CA ILE A 281 -10.13 -22.18 -8.82
C ILE A 281 -11.58 -22.05 -8.35
N SER A 282 -12.46 -22.97 -8.77
CA SER A 282 -13.86 -22.99 -8.32
C SER A 282 -13.97 -23.22 -6.81
N ASP A 283 -13.20 -24.16 -6.26
CA ASP A 283 -13.18 -24.44 -4.83
C ASP A 283 -12.73 -23.21 -4.02
N TRP A 284 -11.68 -22.51 -4.48
CA TRP A 284 -11.19 -21.30 -3.82
C TRP A 284 -12.16 -20.12 -3.96
N ALA A 285 -12.83 -19.98 -5.11
CA ALA A 285 -13.81 -18.92 -5.33
C ALA A 285 -15.04 -19.06 -4.40
N ASN A 286 -15.39 -20.29 -4.02
CA ASN A 286 -16.55 -20.59 -3.16
C ASN A 286 -16.24 -20.55 -1.66
N ASN A 287 -14.97 -20.35 -1.26
CA ASN A 287 -14.56 -20.32 0.14
C ASN A 287 -13.88 -18.99 0.45
N GLU A 288 -14.52 -18.18 1.30
CA GLU A 288 -14.09 -16.83 1.66
C GLU A 288 -12.61 -16.77 2.10
N ASN A 289 -12.16 -17.73 2.91
CA ASN A 289 -10.79 -17.75 3.43
C ASN A 289 -9.74 -17.99 2.34
N SER A 290 -10.08 -18.74 1.29
CA SER A 290 -9.16 -19.05 0.19
C SER A 290 -9.34 -18.17 -1.03
N SER A 291 -10.43 -17.40 -1.11
CA SER A 291 -10.77 -16.55 -2.25
C SER A 291 -9.65 -15.52 -2.56
N LYS A 292 -8.96 -15.05 -1.52
CA LYS A 292 -7.82 -14.12 -1.62
C LYS A 292 -6.64 -14.68 -2.43
N ARG A 293 -6.47 -16.00 -2.44
CA ARG A 293 -5.38 -16.70 -3.14
C ARG A 293 -5.53 -16.71 -4.66
N LEU A 294 -6.69 -16.28 -5.18
CA LEU A 294 -6.93 -16.12 -6.61
C LEU A 294 -6.29 -14.86 -7.21
N TYR A 295 -5.86 -13.94 -6.34
CA TYR A 295 -5.36 -12.62 -6.70
C TYR A 295 -3.98 -12.39 -6.11
N ASN A 296 -3.31 -11.34 -6.57
CA ASN A 296 -2.05 -10.89 -6.00
C ASN A 296 -2.28 -10.40 -4.56
N PRO A 297 -1.58 -10.97 -3.56
CA PRO A 297 -1.78 -10.63 -2.15
C PRO A 297 -1.56 -9.16 -1.80
N ILE A 298 -0.83 -8.40 -2.63
CA ILE A 298 -0.65 -6.95 -2.41
C ILE A 298 -1.98 -6.21 -2.26
N LEU A 299 -3.05 -6.69 -2.90
CA LEU A 299 -4.37 -6.05 -2.89
C LEU A 299 -4.97 -5.99 -1.49
N GLU A 300 -4.52 -6.90 -0.62
CA GLU A 300 -4.93 -6.99 0.78
C GLU A 300 -4.07 -6.13 1.70
N LEU A 301 -2.95 -5.55 1.23
CA LEU A 301 -2.12 -4.72 2.09
C LEU A 301 -2.89 -3.48 2.53
N GLU A 302 -3.06 -3.34 3.84
CA GLU A 302 -3.78 -2.25 4.45
C GLU A 302 -2.88 -1.02 4.56
N GLY A 303 -3.22 0.04 3.81
CA GLY A 303 -2.61 1.35 4.00
C GLY A 303 -3.23 2.06 5.21
N GLN A 304 -2.41 2.79 5.99
CA GLN A 304 -2.96 3.71 6.99
C GLN A 304 -3.43 4.99 6.29
N LEU A 305 -4.73 5.28 6.39
CA LEU A 305 -5.34 6.49 5.84
C LEU A 305 -4.79 7.74 6.56
N CYS A 306 -3.90 8.48 5.91
CA CYS A 306 -3.75 9.91 6.16
C CYS A 306 -4.62 10.67 5.16
N ASN A 307 -5.75 11.23 5.62
CA ASN A 307 -6.65 12.11 4.85
C ASN A 307 -7.32 11.49 3.61
N GLY A 308 -8.00 10.34 3.75
CA GLY A 308 -8.94 9.84 2.73
C GLY A 308 -8.30 9.43 1.40
N SER A 309 -6.97 9.40 1.31
CA SER A 309 -6.21 8.88 0.19
C SER A 309 -5.33 7.75 0.73
N ILE A 310 -5.37 6.58 0.11
CA ILE A 310 -4.37 5.54 0.34
C ILE A 310 -3.03 6.14 -0.12
N THR A 311 -2.28 6.69 0.82
CA THR A 311 -0.89 7.10 0.62
C THR A 311 -0.02 5.88 0.91
N CYS A 312 -0.18 4.86 0.08
CA CYS A 312 0.78 3.79 -0.07
C CYS A 312 0.81 3.46 -1.56
N PHE A 313 2.02 3.36 -2.08
CA PHE A 313 2.35 3.15 -3.49
C PHE A 313 2.33 4.41 -4.36
N ILE A 314 3.33 5.26 -4.16
CA ILE A 314 4.32 5.71 -5.16
C ILE A 314 5.47 6.42 -4.42
#